data_AF-A0A7W2Q1H0-F1
#
_entry.id   AF-A0A7W2Q1H0-F1
#
_cell.length_a   1.000
_cell.length_b   1.000
_cell.length_c   1.000
_cell.angle_alpha   90.00
_cell.angle_beta   90.00
_cell.angle_gamma   90.00
#
_symmetry.space_group_name_H-M   'P 1'
#
loop_
_entity.id
_entity.type
_entity.pdbx_description
1 polymer ?
#
loop_
_entity_poly.entity_id
_entity_poly.type
_entity_poly.pdbx_seq_one_letter_code
_entity_poly.pdbx_strand_id
1 'polypeptide(L)'
;MKYKVCGLAVLLTALIGAESVSSNEPNFGLVRIYDKEQERTCALAPIPGANEVYRFGSDKTCKQLPNDEAYYFKFDGLPSAVLVTFYDDPDCKFDTGNFVFQLRTLQNDVTTEPMKLSTVHAQPEGNIIAVGVRLERKSGSGQVDGKLSCVRIEY
;
A
#
# COMPACT_ATOMS: atom_id res chain seq x y z
N MET A 1 -14.12 -51.41 64.67
CA MET A 1 -14.89 -50.16 64.53
C MET A 1 -14.46 -49.45 63.26
N LYS A 2 -15.41 -49.24 62.34
CA LYS A 2 -15.52 -48.17 61.33
C LYS A 2 -14.45 -48.03 60.23
N TYR A 3 -14.85 -48.37 59.01
CA TYR A 3 -14.30 -47.95 57.72
C TYR A 3 -14.35 -46.43 57.54
N LYS A 4 -13.40 -45.86 56.78
CA LYS A 4 -13.63 -44.63 56.00
C LYS A 4 -12.71 -44.55 54.78
N VAL A 5 -13.35 -44.65 53.62
CA VAL A 5 -12.82 -44.32 52.29
C VAL A 5 -12.94 -42.80 52.09
N CYS A 6 -11.94 -42.18 51.48
CA CYS A 6 -11.97 -40.84 50.84
C CYS A 6 -10.65 -40.75 50.06
N GLY A 7 -10.53 -40.65 48.73
CA GLY A 7 -11.43 -40.17 47.69
C GLY A 7 -10.83 -38.91 47.04
N LEU A 8 -10.37 -39.03 45.78
CA LEU A 8 -10.13 -37.97 44.77
C LEU A 8 -9.06 -36.88 45.09
N ALA A 9 -8.33 -36.26 44.14
CA ALA A 9 -8.42 -36.19 42.68
C ALA A 9 -7.02 -35.84 42.11
N VAL A 10 -6.65 -36.42 40.97
CA VAL A 10 -5.51 -35.97 40.16
C VAL A 10 -6.06 -35.01 39.10
N LEU A 11 -5.79 -33.70 39.23
CA LEU A 11 -6.08 -32.74 38.17
C LEU A 11 -4.97 -32.81 37.12
N LEU A 12 -5.31 -33.38 35.96
CA LEU A 12 -4.49 -33.26 34.75
C LEU A 12 -4.90 -31.95 34.05
N THR A 13 -4.14 -30.88 34.24
CA THR A 13 -4.29 -29.65 33.44
C THR A 13 -3.67 -29.88 32.07
N ALA A 14 -4.51 -30.10 31.06
CA ALA A 14 -4.11 -30.05 29.65
C ALA A 14 -3.81 -28.60 29.26
N LEU A 15 -2.54 -28.28 29.03
CA LEU A 15 -2.12 -27.07 28.32
C LEU A 15 -2.55 -27.22 26.86
N ILE A 16 -3.70 -26.65 26.51
CA ILE A 16 -4.06 -26.43 25.12
C ILE A 16 -3.18 -25.26 24.66
N GLY A 17 -2.07 -25.59 23.99
CA GLY A 17 -1.32 -24.62 23.22
C GLY A 17 -2.23 -24.08 22.12
N ALA A 18 -2.61 -22.81 22.23
CA ALA A 18 -3.20 -22.09 21.12
C ALA A 18 -2.09 -21.85 20.10
N GLU A 19 -1.96 -22.76 19.13
CA GLU A 19 -1.17 -22.50 17.93
C GLU A 19 -1.90 -21.39 17.16
N SER A 20 -1.32 -20.19 17.18
CA SER A 20 -1.75 -19.09 16.33
C SER A 20 -1.59 -19.53 14.87
N VAL A 21 -2.70 -19.91 14.24
CA VAL A 21 -2.78 -20.10 12.79
C VAL A 21 -2.48 -18.76 12.15
N SER A 22 -1.23 -18.56 11.73
CA SER A 22 -0.84 -17.47 10.84
C SER A 22 -1.55 -17.73 9.52
N SER A 23 -2.68 -17.07 9.32
CA SER A 23 -3.37 -17.06 8.02
C SER A 23 -2.37 -16.54 6.99
N ASN A 24 -1.92 -17.42 6.09
CA ASN A 24 -1.22 -17.05 4.86
C ASN A 24 -2.22 -16.33 3.95
N GLU A 25 -2.55 -15.09 4.29
CA GLU A 25 -3.19 -14.17 3.36
C GLU A 25 -2.22 -13.96 2.19
N PRO A 26 -2.65 -14.11 0.94
CA PRO A 26 -1.79 -13.84 -0.21
C PRO A 26 -1.29 -12.40 -0.15
N ASN A 27 0.03 -12.23 0.00
CA ASN A 27 0.67 -10.92 0.00
C ASN A 27 0.83 -10.45 -1.45
N PHE A 28 -0.04 -9.53 -1.89
CA PHE A 28 0.01 -8.94 -3.22
C PHE A 28 0.95 -7.72 -3.32
N GLY A 29 1.95 -7.66 -2.43
CA GLY A 29 2.90 -6.57 -2.38
C GLY A 29 2.31 -5.27 -1.86
N LEU A 30 3.14 -4.21 -1.87
CA LEU A 30 2.78 -2.91 -1.33
C LEU A 30 3.23 -1.78 -2.26
N VAL A 31 2.39 -0.77 -2.40
CA VAL A 31 2.80 0.59 -2.78
C VAL A 31 3.19 1.31 -1.50
N ARG A 32 4.48 1.60 -1.33
CA ARG A 32 4.98 2.36 -0.19
C ARG A 32 5.21 3.80 -0.60
N ILE A 33 4.77 4.73 0.23
CA ILE A 33 4.79 6.17 -0.02
C ILE A 33 5.53 6.82 1.14
N TYR A 34 6.34 7.84 0.86
CA TYR A 34 7.20 8.48 1.84
C TYR A 34 7.12 9.99 1.76
N ASP A 35 7.36 10.64 2.89
CA ASP A 35 7.61 12.08 2.94
C ASP A 35 8.99 12.44 2.38
N LYS A 36 9.31 13.75 2.42
CA LYS A 36 10.54 14.31 1.87
C LYS A 36 11.81 13.71 2.47
N GLU A 37 11.81 13.50 3.78
CA GLU A 37 12.96 12.98 4.53
C GLU A 37 12.98 11.45 4.57
N GLN A 38 11.94 10.79 4.04
CA GLN A 38 11.72 9.34 4.07
C GLN A 38 11.62 8.74 5.48
N GLU A 39 11.25 9.54 6.47
CA GLU A 39 11.08 9.13 7.86
C GLU A 39 9.65 8.66 8.13
N ARG A 40 8.68 9.23 7.40
CA ARG A 40 7.26 8.87 7.52
C ARG A 40 6.82 8.13 6.29
N THR A 41 6.09 7.04 6.50
CA THR A 41 5.69 6.14 5.43
C THR A 41 4.23 5.74 5.52
N CYS A 42 3.66 5.42 4.37
CA CYS A 42 2.38 4.74 4.24
C CYS A 42 2.54 3.54 3.31
N ALA A 43 1.89 2.42 3.64
CA ALA A 43 1.85 1.22 2.81
C ALA A 43 0.41 0.94 2.37
N LEU A 44 0.21 0.81 1.07
CA LEU A 44 -1.09 0.54 0.45
C LEU A 44 -1.01 -0.80 -0.29
N ALA A 45 -1.96 -1.70 -0.02
CA ALA A 45 -2.01 -3.01 -0.67
C ALA A 45 -3.03 -3.01 -1.82
N PRO A 46 -2.73 -3.64 -2.97
CA PRO A 46 -3.77 -3.95 -3.94
C PRO A 46 -4.71 -5.04 -3.39
N ILE A 47 -5.97 -4.99 -3.79
CA ILE A 47 -6.97 -6.03 -3.50
C ILE A 47 -7.42 -6.62 -4.85
N PRO A 48 -7.30 -7.94 -5.08
CA PRO A 48 -7.70 -8.55 -6.35
C PRO A 48 -9.18 -8.35 -6.67
N GLY A 49 -9.47 -7.99 -7.92
CA GLY A 49 -10.83 -7.71 -8.41
C GLY A 49 -11.41 -6.39 -7.91
N ALA A 50 -10.59 -5.50 -7.34
CA ALA A 50 -11.06 -4.28 -6.69
C ALA A 50 -10.42 -3.01 -7.26
N ASN A 51 -11.08 -1.89 -6.97
CA ASN A 51 -10.61 -0.54 -7.29
C ASN A 51 -10.56 0.27 -5.99
N GLU A 52 -9.46 0.13 -5.28
CA GLU A 52 -9.29 0.66 -3.94
C GLU A 52 -8.84 2.11 -3.96
N VAL A 53 -9.50 2.92 -3.13
CA VAL A 53 -9.27 4.37 -3.07
C VAL A 53 -8.73 4.77 -1.69
N TYR A 54 -7.54 5.33 -1.70
CA TYR A 54 -6.77 5.72 -0.53
C TYR A 54 -6.65 7.25 -0.46
N ARG A 55 -7.45 7.88 0.40
CA ARG A 55 -7.46 9.35 0.59
C ARG A 55 -6.60 9.77 1.78
N PHE A 56 -5.62 10.62 1.51
CA PHE A 56 -4.73 11.19 2.51
C PHE A 56 -5.47 12.28 3.31
N GLY A 57 -5.00 12.56 4.52
CA GLY A 57 -5.68 13.48 5.45
C GLY A 57 -7.01 12.95 6.01
N SER A 58 -7.34 11.69 5.76
CA SER A 58 -8.47 11.00 6.39
C SER A 58 -8.03 10.26 7.65
N ASP A 59 -8.93 10.08 8.61
CA ASP A 59 -8.67 9.27 9.82
C ASP A 59 -8.52 7.76 9.54
N LYS A 60 -8.58 7.33 8.28
CA LYS A 60 -8.59 5.92 7.88
C LYS A 60 -7.30 5.50 7.19
N THR A 61 -6.72 6.38 6.38
CA THR A 61 -5.64 6.03 5.46
C THR A 61 -4.40 6.88 5.76
N CYS A 62 -3.24 6.23 5.81
CA CYS A 62 -1.94 6.91 5.92
C CYS A 62 -1.83 7.91 7.09
N LYS A 63 -2.29 7.57 8.30
CA LYS A 63 -2.25 8.49 9.48
C LYS A 63 -0.88 9.10 9.77
N GLN A 64 0.20 8.37 9.46
CA GLN A 64 1.57 8.80 9.71
C GLN A 64 2.13 9.67 8.57
N LEU A 65 1.46 9.73 7.43
CA LEU A 65 1.84 10.52 6.26
C LEU A 65 0.66 11.42 5.86
N PRO A 66 0.60 12.65 6.41
CA PRO A 66 -0.49 13.60 6.18
C PRO A 66 -0.69 13.95 4.69
N ASN A 67 -1.83 14.59 4.41
CA ASN A 67 -2.13 15.15 3.09
C ASN A 67 -1.05 16.13 2.66
N ASP A 68 -0.72 16.16 1.36
CA ASP A 68 0.24 17.11 0.78
C ASP A 68 1.68 16.98 1.33
N GLU A 69 2.06 15.81 1.87
CA GLU A 69 3.40 15.61 2.43
C GLU A 69 4.21 14.51 1.76
N ALA A 70 3.63 13.78 0.79
CA ALA A 70 4.35 12.74 0.07
C ALA A 70 5.28 13.29 -1.04
N TYR A 71 6.46 12.70 -1.16
CA TYR A 71 7.50 13.06 -2.14
C TYR A 71 8.01 11.85 -2.92
N TYR A 72 8.03 10.68 -2.29
CA TYR A 72 8.56 9.46 -2.90
C TYR A 72 7.57 8.31 -2.80
N PHE A 73 7.74 7.33 -3.67
CA PHE A 73 7.08 6.05 -3.56
C PHE A 73 7.99 4.92 -4.04
N LYS A 74 7.69 3.69 -3.65
CA LYS A 74 8.28 2.49 -4.25
C LYS A 74 7.26 1.37 -4.32
N PHE A 75 7.51 0.42 -5.21
CA PHE A 75 6.79 -0.84 -5.23
C PHE A 75 7.59 -1.91 -4.49
N ASP A 76 6.90 -2.78 -3.78
CA ASP A 76 7.47 -3.85 -2.95
C ASP A 76 6.69 -5.13 -3.25
N GLY A 77 7.19 -5.94 -4.17
CA GLY A 77 6.60 -7.21 -4.57
C GLY A 77 5.23 -7.13 -5.26
N LEU A 78 4.93 -6.06 -6.00
CA LEU A 78 3.64 -5.94 -6.67
C LEU A 78 3.47 -6.97 -7.80
N PRO A 79 2.29 -7.59 -7.97
CA PRO A 79 2.00 -8.49 -9.07
C PRO A 79 1.92 -7.72 -10.40
N SER A 80 1.86 -8.47 -11.51
CA SER A 80 1.64 -7.89 -12.83
C SER A 80 0.25 -7.27 -12.96
N ALA A 81 0.11 -6.34 -13.91
CA ALA A 81 -1.12 -5.67 -14.30
C ALA A 81 -1.78 -4.76 -13.23
N VAL A 82 -1.14 -4.53 -12.09
CA VAL A 82 -1.59 -3.55 -11.09
C VAL A 82 -1.48 -2.16 -11.71
N LEU A 83 -2.57 -1.39 -11.66
CA LEU A 83 -2.59 0.01 -12.07
C LEU A 83 -2.69 0.89 -10.83
N VAL A 84 -1.63 1.66 -10.56
CA VAL A 84 -1.55 2.62 -9.46
C VAL A 84 -1.68 4.02 -10.03
N THR A 85 -2.68 4.78 -9.59
CA THR A 85 -2.85 6.18 -9.99
C THR A 85 -2.64 7.10 -8.80
N PHE A 86 -1.80 8.12 -8.98
CA PHE A 86 -1.50 9.15 -7.99
C PHE A 86 -2.19 10.45 -8.39
N TYR A 87 -2.89 11.08 -7.45
CA TYR A 87 -3.66 12.31 -7.66
C TYR A 87 -3.31 13.36 -6.62
N ASP A 88 -3.26 14.63 -7.04
CA ASP A 88 -3.32 15.74 -6.10
C ASP A 88 -4.74 16.11 -5.67
N ASP A 89 -5.74 15.71 -6.45
CA ASP A 89 -7.15 15.88 -6.11
C ASP A 89 -7.60 14.87 -5.02
N PRO A 90 -8.21 15.33 -3.91
CA PRO A 90 -8.63 14.46 -2.80
C PRO A 90 -9.81 13.54 -3.15
N ASP A 91 -10.58 13.85 -4.20
CA ASP A 91 -11.66 12.99 -4.69
C ASP A 91 -11.17 11.94 -5.70
N CYS A 92 -9.88 11.96 -6.05
CA CYS A 92 -9.25 11.03 -7.01
C CYS A 92 -9.83 11.18 -8.43
N LYS A 93 -10.19 12.41 -8.79
CA LYS A 93 -10.72 12.74 -10.12
C LYS A 93 -9.57 12.95 -11.11
N PHE A 94 -9.77 12.45 -12.32
CA PHE A 94 -8.82 12.62 -13.41
C PHE A 94 -9.01 14.01 -14.04
N ASP A 95 -7.93 14.60 -14.58
CA ASP A 95 -7.90 15.93 -15.22
C ASP A 95 -8.29 17.13 -14.34
N THR A 96 -8.28 16.94 -13.02
CA THR A 96 -8.43 18.01 -12.03
C THR A 96 -7.14 18.17 -11.23
N GLY A 97 -6.81 19.41 -10.86
CA GLY A 97 -5.66 19.70 -10.01
C GLY A 97 -4.35 19.94 -10.77
N ASN A 98 -3.25 19.83 -10.03
CA ASN A 98 -1.88 20.08 -10.43
C ASN A 98 -1.29 18.88 -11.20
N PHE A 99 -1.61 17.65 -10.79
CA PHE A 99 -1.07 16.46 -11.41
C PHE A 99 -1.92 15.21 -11.19
N VAL A 100 -1.88 14.34 -12.20
CA VAL A 100 -2.25 12.94 -12.06
C VAL A 100 -1.32 12.10 -12.92
N PHE A 101 -0.95 10.91 -12.46
CA PHE A 101 -0.25 9.94 -13.31
C PHE A 101 -0.53 8.49 -12.91
N GLN A 102 -0.48 7.62 -13.91
CA GLN A 102 -0.84 6.21 -13.83
C GLN A 102 0.37 5.33 -14.12
N LEU A 103 0.67 4.41 -13.22
CA LEU A 103 1.74 3.43 -13.37
C LEU A 103 1.15 2.04 -13.46
N ARG A 104 1.57 1.26 -14.46
CA ARG A 104 1.21 -0.15 -14.59
C ARG A 104 2.42 -1.04 -14.37
N THR A 105 2.26 -2.06 -13.53
CA THR A 105 3.23 -3.15 -13.42
C THR A 105 3.07 -4.10 -14.61
N LEU A 106 4.19 -4.51 -15.21
CA LEU A 106 4.22 -5.32 -16.44
C LEU A 106 4.65 -6.77 -16.19
N GLN A 107 5.13 -7.08 -15.00
CA GLN A 107 5.61 -8.40 -14.59
C GLN A 107 5.22 -8.65 -13.13
N ASN A 108 5.36 -9.90 -12.68
CA ASN A 108 5.14 -10.23 -11.28
C ASN A 108 6.35 -9.84 -10.41
N ASP A 109 6.10 -9.66 -9.12
CA ASP A 109 7.12 -9.37 -8.11
C ASP A 109 7.93 -8.10 -8.42
N VAL A 110 7.24 -7.02 -8.79
CA VAL A 110 7.86 -5.74 -9.09
C VAL A 110 8.24 -5.04 -7.80
N THR A 111 9.56 -4.90 -7.61
CA THR A 111 10.17 -4.14 -6.53
C THR A 111 11.04 -3.04 -7.12
N THR A 112 10.93 -1.83 -6.58
CA THR A 112 11.70 -0.66 -7.06
C THR A 112 12.44 0.02 -5.91
N GLU A 113 13.48 0.78 -6.25
CA GLU A 113 14.01 1.80 -5.35
C GLU A 113 12.98 2.93 -5.13
N PRO A 114 13.09 3.73 -4.06
CA PRO A 114 12.31 4.95 -3.90
C PRO A 114 12.47 5.89 -5.09
N MET A 115 11.36 6.14 -5.78
CA MET A 115 11.26 7.08 -6.90
C MET A 115 10.53 8.33 -6.46
N LYS A 116 11.02 9.49 -6.92
CA LYS A 116 10.41 10.78 -6.64
C LYS A 116 9.19 11.00 -7.52
N LEU A 117 8.08 11.46 -6.94
CA LEU A 117 6.81 11.68 -7.65
C LEU A 117 7.00 12.63 -8.86
N SER A 118 7.64 13.78 -8.65
CA SER A 118 7.92 14.74 -9.72
C SER A 118 8.80 14.18 -10.84
N THR A 119 9.83 13.40 -10.51
CA THR A 119 10.73 12.79 -11.50
C THR A 119 9.98 11.82 -12.40
N VAL A 120 9.05 11.04 -11.83
CA VAL A 120 8.22 10.09 -12.58
C VAL A 120 7.20 10.82 -13.45
N HIS A 121 6.47 11.80 -12.90
CA HIS A 121 5.48 12.58 -13.65
C HIS A 121 6.11 13.36 -14.82
N ALA A 122 7.37 13.79 -14.69
CA ALA A 122 8.09 14.47 -15.76
C ALA A 122 8.40 13.56 -16.97
N GLN A 123 8.36 12.23 -16.82
CA GLN A 123 8.66 11.30 -17.92
C GLN A 123 7.58 11.33 -19.01
N PRO A 124 7.92 10.95 -20.26
CA PRO A 124 6.93 10.74 -21.32
C PRO A 124 6.01 9.55 -21.00
N GLU A 125 4.74 9.66 -21.42
CA GLU A 125 3.83 8.51 -21.42
C GLU A 125 4.40 7.36 -22.26
N GLY A 126 4.13 6.12 -21.82
CA GLY A 126 4.69 4.91 -22.41
C GLY A 126 6.11 4.56 -21.93
N ASN A 127 6.81 5.46 -21.23
CA ASN A 127 8.17 5.19 -20.77
C ASN A 127 8.22 4.14 -19.65
N ILE A 128 9.28 3.33 -19.65
CA ILE A 128 9.60 2.38 -18.58
C ILE A 128 10.40 3.14 -17.52
N ILE A 129 9.77 3.45 -16.38
CA ILE A 129 10.40 4.28 -15.33
C ILE A 129 11.27 3.48 -14.36
N ALA A 130 11.02 2.17 -14.29
CA ALA A 130 11.78 1.17 -13.55
C ALA A 130 11.53 -0.19 -14.20
N VAL A 131 12.36 -1.18 -13.89
CA VAL A 131 12.19 -2.54 -14.43
C VAL A 131 10.78 -3.06 -14.08
N GLY A 132 10.00 -3.39 -15.11
CA GLY A 132 8.64 -3.87 -14.93
C GLY A 132 7.58 -2.81 -14.62
N VAL A 133 7.88 -1.51 -14.72
CA VAL A 133 6.91 -0.42 -14.46
C VAL A 133 6.83 0.54 -15.63
N ARG A 134 5.62 0.76 -16.15
CA ARG A 134 5.35 1.71 -17.24
C ARG A 134 4.50 2.88 -16.76
N LEU A 135 4.85 4.08 -17.18
CA LEU A 135 3.97 5.25 -17.09
C LEU A 135 2.91 5.18 -18.19
N GLU A 136 1.66 4.87 -17.84
CA GLU A 136 0.56 4.71 -18.81
C GLU A 136 0.04 6.06 -19.29
N ARG A 137 -0.24 6.95 -18.34
CA ARG A 137 -0.90 8.22 -18.58
C ARG A 137 -0.47 9.24 -17.55
N LYS A 138 -0.52 10.51 -17.92
CA LYS A 138 -0.38 11.64 -17.00
C LYS A 138 -1.17 12.85 -17.49
N SER A 139 -1.49 13.74 -16.56
CA SER A 139 -2.08 15.03 -16.84
C SER A 139 -1.60 16.05 -15.81
N GLY A 140 -1.82 17.33 -16.09
CA GLY A 140 -1.35 18.45 -15.29
C GLY A 140 0.13 18.81 -15.51
N SER A 141 0.48 20.03 -15.12
CA SER A 141 1.84 20.60 -15.19
C SER A 141 2.19 21.41 -13.93
N GLY A 142 1.41 21.26 -12.87
CA GLY A 142 1.59 21.98 -11.62
C GLY A 142 2.65 21.33 -10.72
N GLN A 143 2.66 21.76 -9.45
CA GLN A 143 3.53 21.17 -8.44
C GLN A 143 3.12 19.73 -8.13
N VAL A 144 4.08 18.80 -8.17
CA VAL A 144 3.83 17.37 -7.90
C VAL A 144 4.21 16.98 -6.46
N ASP A 145 5.44 17.30 -6.06
CA ASP A 145 5.94 16.90 -4.75
C ASP A 145 5.24 17.68 -3.62
N GLY A 146 4.85 16.99 -2.55
CA GLY A 146 4.10 17.60 -1.44
C GLY A 146 2.71 18.07 -1.86
N LYS A 147 2.08 17.37 -2.81
CA LYS A 147 0.71 17.64 -3.27
C LYS A 147 -0.16 16.39 -3.40
N LEU A 148 0.37 15.20 -3.12
CA LEU A 148 -0.40 13.97 -3.20
C LEU A 148 -1.52 13.96 -2.15
N SER A 149 -2.76 13.79 -2.61
CA SER A 149 -3.95 13.72 -1.76
C SER A 149 -4.73 12.41 -1.91
N CYS A 150 -4.58 11.72 -3.04
CA CYS A 150 -5.22 10.43 -3.24
C CYS A 150 -4.36 9.45 -4.05
N VAL A 151 -4.46 8.16 -3.71
CA VAL A 151 -3.98 7.06 -4.52
C VAL A 151 -5.13 6.10 -4.82
N ARG A 152 -5.22 5.64 -6.07
CA ARG A 152 -6.14 4.59 -6.49
C ARG A 152 -5.37 3.39 -7.00
N ILE A 153 -5.75 2.19 -6.55
CA ILE A 153 -5.10 0.94 -6.93
C ILE A 153 -6.14 0.01 -7.53
N GLU A 154 -5.93 -0.37 -8.79
CA GLU A 154 -6.77 -1.31 -9.53
C GLU A 154 -5.97 -2.60 -9.75
N TYR A 155 -6.48 -3.72 -9.25
CA TYR A 155 -5.85 -5.05 -9.38
C TYR A 155 -6.91 -6.13 -9.54
#